data_AF-A0A972V0H8-F1
#
_entry.id   AF-A0A972V0H8-F1
#
_cell.length_a   1.000
_cell.length_b   1.000
_cell.length_c   1.000
_cell.angle_alpha   90.00
_cell.angle_beta   90.00
_cell.angle_gamma   90.00
#
_symmetry.space_group_name_H-M   'P 1'
#
loop_
_entity.id
_entity.type
_entity.pdbx_description
1 polymer ?
#
loop_
_entity_poly.entity_id
_entity_poly.type
_entity_poly.pdbx_seq_one_letter_code
_entity_poly.pdbx_strand_id
1 'polypeptide(L)'
;MSKKNFIFIPVVIIAGIVVYFTMFQPDEVLTPNINSFEECVSADYPVMESYPRQCKTLDGRSFTEDIGDELEKIDLIRVNNPRPNQI
;
A
#
# COMPACT_ATOMS: atom_id res chain seq x y z
N MET A 1 31.92 0.13 -49.98
CA MET A 1 31.30 0.39 -48.67
C MET A 1 31.56 1.84 -48.30
N SER A 2 30.60 2.72 -48.58
CA SER A 2 30.74 4.17 -48.43
C SER A 2 30.67 4.54 -46.94
N LYS A 3 31.68 5.27 -46.45
CA LYS A 3 31.89 5.64 -45.03
C LYS A 3 30.65 6.17 -44.28
N LYS A 4 29.63 6.65 -45.00
CA LYS A 4 28.31 7.08 -44.51
C LYS A 4 27.52 5.96 -43.81
N ASN A 5 27.68 4.69 -44.21
CA ASN A 5 26.99 3.57 -43.56
C ASN A 5 27.61 3.21 -42.20
N PHE A 6 28.89 3.53 -41.98
CA PHE A 6 29.57 3.26 -40.71
C PHE A 6 29.08 4.21 -39.59
N ILE A 7 28.60 5.41 -39.95
CA ILE A 7 28.03 6.38 -39.00
C ILE A 7 26.55 6.08 -38.74
N PHE A 8 25.83 5.51 -39.71
CA PHE A 8 24.40 5.23 -39.58
C PHE A 8 24.08 4.15 -38.54
N ILE A 9 24.90 3.10 -38.47
CA ILE A 9 24.72 1.97 -37.55
C ILE A 9 24.75 2.42 -36.06
N PRO A 10 25.78 3.14 -35.57
CA PRO A 10 25.80 3.57 -34.17
C PRO A 10 24.68 4.56 -33.86
N VAL A 11 24.28 5.42 -34.81
CA VAL A 11 23.17 6.37 -34.61
C VAL A 11 21.85 5.65 -34.39
N VAL A 12 21.56 4.59 -35.16
CA VAL A 12 20.34 3.79 -34.97
C VAL A 12 20.37 3.03 -33.65
N ILE A 13 21.54 2.51 -33.24
CA ILE A 13 21.69 1.83 -31.96
C ILE A 13 21.47 2.80 -30.79
N ILE A 14 22.05 4.00 -30.85
CA ILE A 14 21.86 5.04 -29.83
C ILE A 14 20.40 5.47 -29.76
N ALA A 15 19.75 5.68 -30.90
CA ALA A 15 18.32 6.03 -30.95
C ALA A 15 17.45 4.92 -30.33
N GLY A 16 17.75 3.64 -30.60
CA GLY A 16 17.05 2.50 -30.00
C GLY A 16 17.23 2.45 -28.48
N ILE A 17 18.45 2.70 -27.97
CA ILE A 17 18.74 2.75 -26.54
C ILE A 17 17.97 3.89 -25.87
N VAL A 18 17.95 5.08 -26.48
CA VAL A 18 17.19 6.23 -25.94
C VAL A 18 15.71 5.90 -25.85
N VAL A 19 15.11 5.35 -26.91
CA VAL A 19 13.69 4.97 -26.92
C VAL A 19 13.41 3.90 -25.86
N TYR A 20 14.27 2.90 -25.74
CA TYR A 20 14.16 1.87 -24.72
C TYR A 20 14.17 2.47 -23.31
N PHE A 21 15.13 3.34 -22.99
CA PHE A 21 15.20 3.99 -21.68
C PHE A 21 14.03 4.94 -21.40
N THR A 22 13.50 5.64 -22.41
CA THR A 22 12.34 6.53 -22.23
C THR A 22 11.03 5.77 -22.08
N MET A 23 10.90 4.60 -22.71
CA MET A 23 9.67 3.80 -22.66
C MET A 23 9.64 2.87 -21.43
N PHE A 24 10.81 2.53 -20.89
CA PHE A 24 10.98 1.67 -19.72
C PHE A 24 11.26 2.50 -18.45
N GLN A 25 10.51 3.58 -18.23
CA GLN A 25 10.51 4.24 -16.93
C GLN A 25 9.74 3.37 -15.94
N PRO A 26 10.38 2.89 -14.85
CA PRO A 26 9.61 2.30 -13.76
C PRO A 26 8.75 3.39 -13.16
N ASP A 27 7.43 3.16 -13.07
CA ASP A 27 6.55 4.03 -12.31
C ASP A 27 7.07 4.04 -10.86
N GLU A 28 7.55 5.20 -10.39
CA GLU A 28 7.77 5.36 -8.97
C GLU A 28 6.39 5.25 -8.31
N VAL A 29 6.18 4.13 -7.61
CA VAL A 29 4.98 3.90 -6.83
C VAL A 29 4.97 5.00 -5.77
N LEU A 30 4.21 6.06 -6.04
CA LEU A 30 4.01 7.16 -5.13
C LEU A 30 3.24 6.58 -3.93
N THR A 31 3.96 6.16 -2.90
CA THR A 31 3.35 5.58 -1.71
C THR A 31 2.82 6.75 -0.88
N PRO A 32 1.49 6.91 -0.75
CA PRO A 32 0.94 7.96 0.08
C PRO A 32 1.46 7.77 1.51
N ASN A 33 1.88 8.87 2.13
CA ASN A 33 2.34 8.84 3.51
C ASN A 33 1.15 8.67 4.45
N ILE A 34 0.75 7.41 4.65
CA ILE A 34 -0.33 7.03 5.57
C ILE A 34 0.22 6.96 6.99
N ASN A 35 -0.47 7.62 7.92
CA ASN A 35 -0.14 7.63 9.34
C ASN A 35 -1.29 7.15 10.24
N SER A 36 -2.47 6.85 9.69
CA SER A 36 -3.66 6.40 10.45
C SER A 36 -4.43 5.28 9.75
N PHE A 37 -5.30 4.60 10.51
CA PHE A 37 -6.20 3.60 9.97
C PHE A 37 -7.18 4.22 8.96
N GLU A 38 -7.73 5.39 9.28
CA GLU A 38 -8.67 6.13 8.43
C GLU A 38 -8.03 6.52 7.10
N GLU A 39 -6.79 7.02 7.13
CA GLU A 39 -6.02 7.32 5.91
C GLU A 39 -5.80 6.07 5.08
N CYS A 40 -5.49 4.93 5.72
CA CYS A 40 -5.29 3.65 5.04
C CYS A 40 -6.57 3.18 4.33
N VAL A 41 -7.73 3.26 4.99
CA VAL A 41 -9.03 2.91 4.40
C VAL A 41 -9.42 3.88 3.28
N SER A 42 -9.18 5.18 3.48
CA SER A 42 -9.48 6.21 2.47
C SER A 42 -8.64 6.06 1.19
N ALA A 43 -7.46 5.46 1.31
CA ALA A 43 -6.57 5.15 0.20
C ALA A 43 -6.87 3.77 -0.45
N ASP A 44 -8.01 3.16 -0.12
CA ASP A 44 -8.52 1.91 -0.71
C ASP A 44 -7.62 0.68 -0.49
N TYR A 45 -6.86 0.68 0.60
CA TYR A 45 -6.02 -0.45 0.99
C TYR A 45 -6.84 -1.58 1.64
N PRO A 46 -6.37 -2.85 1.55
CA PRO A 46 -7.09 -3.97 2.12
C PRO A 46 -7.19 -3.88 3.65
N VAL A 47 -8.42 -4.02 4.15
CA VAL A 47 -8.74 -4.10 5.57
C VAL A 47 -8.97 -5.56 5.95
N MET A 48 -8.35 -5.98 7.04
CA MET A 48 -8.56 -7.30 7.63
C MET A 48 -9.83 -7.30 8.48
N GLU A 49 -10.71 -8.26 8.21
CA GLU A 49 -11.95 -8.57 8.94
C GLU A 49 -11.68 -9.20 10.33
N SER A 50 -10.60 -8.79 11.00
CA SER A 50 -10.32 -9.12 12.40
C SER A 50 -10.85 -8.01 13.31
N TYR A 51 -11.14 -8.32 14.57
CA TYR A 51 -11.38 -7.30 15.59
C TYR A 51 -10.20 -7.23 16.56
N PRO A 52 -9.54 -6.07 16.75
CA PRO A 52 -9.78 -4.79 16.06
C PRO A 52 -9.41 -4.86 14.56
N ARG A 53 -10.06 -4.04 13.74
CA ARG A 53 -9.80 -4.00 12.29
C ARG A 53 -8.38 -3.49 12.04
N GLN A 54 -7.74 -3.99 11.00
CA GLN A 54 -6.39 -3.60 10.63
C GLN A 54 -6.31 -3.35 9.14
N CYS A 55 -5.69 -2.25 8.72
CA CYS A 55 -5.51 -1.91 7.31
C CYS A 55 -4.04 -2.05 6.92
N LYS A 56 -3.75 -2.74 5.81
CA LYS A 56 -2.39 -3.05 5.37
C LYS A 56 -2.04 -2.32 4.08
N THR A 57 -0.97 -1.52 4.11
CA THR A 57 -0.48 -0.82 2.92
C THR A 57 0.37 -1.74 2.04
N LEU A 58 0.55 -1.34 0.77
CA LEU A 58 1.44 -2.03 -0.17
C LEU A 58 2.91 -2.03 0.30
N ASP A 59 3.30 -1.06 1.13
CA ASP A 59 4.63 -0.99 1.76
C ASP A 59 4.83 -2.03 2.87
N GLY A 60 3.75 -2.72 3.28
CA GLY A 60 3.78 -3.68 4.38
C GLY A 60 3.57 -3.07 5.77
N ARG A 61 3.22 -1.78 5.87
CA ARG A 61 2.78 -1.18 7.14
C ARG A 61 1.36 -1.65 7.46
N SER A 62 1.06 -1.88 8.74
CA SER A 62 -0.28 -2.21 9.23
C SER A 62 -0.72 -1.15 10.23
N PHE A 63 -1.94 -0.66 10.07
CA PHE A 63 -2.57 0.31 10.96
C PHE A 63 -3.77 -0.35 11.62
N THR A 64 -3.78 -0.41 12.95
CA THR A 64 -4.91 -0.95 13.72
C THR A 64 -5.91 0.17 14.00
N GLU A 65 -7.19 -0.13 13.86
CA GLU A 65 -8.27 0.77 14.24
C GLU A 65 -8.18 1.11 15.74
N ASP A 66 -8.17 2.40 16.06
CA ASP A 66 -8.28 2.85 17.44
C ASP A 66 -9.73 2.66 17.91
N ILE A 67 -9.92 1.61 18.68
CA ILE A 67 -11.22 1.29 19.23
C ILE A 67 -11.48 2.02 20.56
N GLY A 68 -10.58 2.84 21.11
CA GLY A 68 -10.80 3.52 22.41
C GLY A 68 -10.66 2.60 23.63
N ASP A 69 -10.83 3.16 24.83
CA ASP A 69 -10.54 2.50 26.12
C ASP A 69 -11.75 1.74 26.69
N GLU A 70 -11.50 0.73 27.54
CA GLU A 70 -12.54 -0.11 28.17
C GLU A 70 -13.56 0.72 28.96
N LEU A 71 -13.11 1.78 29.64
CA LEU A 71 -13.98 2.69 30.41
C LEU A 71 -15.02 3.40 29.54
N GLU A 72 -14.71 3.68 28.28
CA GLU A 72 -15.61 4.33 27.33
C GLU A 72 -16.63 3.34 26.73
N LYS A 73 -16.38 2.04 26.90
CA LYS A 73 -17.17 0.95 26.29
C LYS A 73 -17.97 0.11 27.27
N ILE A 74 -17.95 0.46 28.55
CA ILE A 74 -18.65 -0.27 29.64
C ILE A 74 -20.15 -0.49 29.40
N ASP A 75 -20.78 0.31 28.53
CA ASP A 75 -22.20 0.26 28.25
C ASP A 75 -22.58 -0.42 26.93
N LEU A 76 -21.61 -0.83 26.09
CA LEU A 76 -21.89 -1.33 24.74
C LEU A 76 -22.32 -2.81 24.73
N ILE A 77 -21.80 -3.65 25.63
CA ILE A 77 -22.27 -5.03 25.82
C ILE A 77 -22.25 -5.40 27.31
N ARG A 78 -23.41 -5.37 27.96
CA ARG A 78 -23.59 -5.92 29.31
C ARG A 78 -24.00 -7.39 29.22
N VAL A 79 -23.02 -8.29 29.40
CA VAL A 79 -23.31 -9.72 29.60
C VAL A 79 -23.94 -9.88 30.99
N ASN A 80 -25.27 -9.96 31.02
CA ASN A 80 -26.00 -10.00 32.30
C ASN A 80 -25.77 -11.31 33.06
N ASN A 81 -25.64 -12.46 32.37
CA ASN A 81 -25.27 -13.76 32.94
C ASN A 81 -25.16 -14.83 31.83
N PRO A 82 -24.31 -15.87 31.96
CA PRO A 82 -23.25 -16.04 32.96
C PRO A 82 -21.93 -15.38 32.52
N ARG A 83 -21.12 -14.98 33.50
CA ARG A 83 -19.72 -14.61 33.26
C ARG A 83 -18.90 -15.84 32.90
N PRO A 84 -17.77 -15.69 32.17
CA PRO A 84 -16.81 -16.78 31.99
C PRO A 84 -16.45 -17.40 33.35
N ASN A 85 -16.54 -18.73 33.46
CA ASN A 85 -16.36 -19.54 34.68
C ASN A 85 -17.48 -19.48 35.74
N GLN A 86 -18.69 -19.02 35.43
CA GLN A 86 -19.87 -19.36 36.25
C GLN A 86 -20.41 -20.73 35.83
N ILE A 87 -20.40 -21.68 36.77
CA ILE A 87 -21.17 -22.94 36.71
C ILE A 87 -22.64 -22.71 37.03
#